data_AF-A0ABD2Y7S5-F1
#
_entry.id   AF-A0ABD2Y7S5-F1
#
_cell.length_a   1.000
_cell.length_b   1.000
_cell.length_c   1.000
_cell.angle_alpha   90.00
_cell.angle_beta   90.00
_cell.angle_gamma   90.00
#
_symmetry.space_group_name_H-M   'P 1'
#
loop_
_entity.id
_entity.type
_entity.pdbx_description
1 polymer ?
#
loop_
_entity_poly.entity_id
_entity_poly.type
_entity_poly.pdbx_seq_one_letter_code
_entity_poly.pdbx_strand_id
1 'polypeptide(L)'
;MSPSASAAFYRRENSQWSILHSSYSGFQILGGEKAKEMQSSLTLAHGTTRSCCHPNNKRINGVITRNLISRNHTSLHFSTFKPQENSQLTKPISLIPSKPKRSLSLLCGISSNSSAASGDGGGGGCSIESNATSSNRSWIESVGETVSVAFPLWVAIGCLIGLLKPNFYNWVQPKWTVMGITLTMLGMGMTLTFDDLRGALAMPKELLSGFVLQYSVMPLSGFFVSKLLNLPSHYAAGLILVGCCPGGTASNIVTYIARGNVALSVLMTAASTLSAVVMTPSLTAKLAGQYVAVDAPGLFMSTLQVVLLPVLAGAFLNQYFQSLVKIVSPLMPSIAVLTVAVLCGKAIAQSSSTILMSGQQVVLATVLLHASGFFFGYVLSRMLGLDVSSSRTISIEVGMQNSVLGVVLATQHFGNPLTAVPCAVSSVCHSIFGSALAGIWRRSVPTQMQN
;
A
#
# COMPACT_ATOMS: atom_id res chain seq x y z
N MET A 1 -16.43 -45.32 -41.24
CA MET A 1 -14.97 -45.35 -40.97
C MET A 1 -14.46 -43.92 -41.14
N SER A 2 -13.89 -43.20 -40.17
CA SER A 2 -13.31 -43.55 -38.88
C SER A 2 -13.64 -42.49 -37.81
N PRO A 3 -13.81 -42.86 -36.53
CA PRO A 3 -14.00 -41.95 -35.41
C PRO A 3 -12.66 -41.71 -34.69
N SER A 4 -12.07 -40.52 -34.77
CA SER A 4 -10.88 -40.19 -33.95
C SER A 4 -10.74 -38.73 -33.51
N ALA A 5 -11.60 -37.80 -33.95
CA ALA A 5 -11.49 -36.39 -33.55
C ALA A 5 -12.21 -36.07 -32.22
N SER A 6 -13.36 -36.70 -31.93
CA SER A 6 -14.11 -36.42 -30.69
C SER A 6 -13.48 -37.03 -29.43
N ALA A 7 -12.63 -38.05 -29.56
CA ALA A 7 -11.97 -38.68 -28.42
C ALA A 7 -10.78 -37.85 -27.87
N ALA A 8 -10.22 -36.92 -28.66
CA ALA A 8 -9.10 -36.07 -28.25
C ALA A 8 -9.57 -34.82 -27.49
N PHE A 9 -10.75 -34.29 -27.82
CA PHE A 9 -11.36 -33.14 -27.14
C PHE A 9 -11.87 -33.54 -25.74
N TYR A 10 -12.54 -34.70 -25.64
CA TYR A 10 -13.06 -35.22 -24.37
C TYR A 10 -11.94 -35.65 -23.40
N ARG A 11 -10.77 -36.06 -23.91
CA ARG A 11 -9.61 -36.46 -23.09
C ARG A 11 -8.84 -35.27 -22.50
N ARG A 12 -8.91 -34.08 -23.13
CA ARG A 12 -8.30 -32.84 -22.58
C ARG A 12 -9.17 -32.21 -21.49
N GLU A 13 -10.49 -32.22 -21.62
CA GLU A 13 -11.41 -31.79 -20.56
C GLU A 13 -11.27 -32.68 -19.31
N ASN A 14 -11.22 -34.00 -19.46
CA ASN A 14 -11.03 -34.90 -18.30
C ASN A 14 -9.66 -34.75 -17.60
N SER A 15 -8.61 -34.30 -18.29
CA SER A 15 -7.32 -34.00 -17.64
C SER A 15 -7.34 -32.69 -16.81
N GLN A 16 -8.17 -31.71 -17.18
CA GLN A 16 -8.33 -30.50 -16.39
C GLN A 16 -9.25 -30.73 -15.17
N TRP A 17 -10.28 -31.57 -15.31
CA TRP A 17 -11.12 -31.99 -14.19
C TRP A 17 -10.39 -32.87 -13.16
N SER A 18 -9.42 -33.69 -13.57
CA SER A 18 -8.61 -34.50 -12.64
C SER A 18 -7.57 -33.67 -11.87
N ILE A 19 -7.13 -32.52 -12.40
CA ILE A 19 -6.26 -31.56 -11.68
C ILE A 19 -7.09 -30.70 -10.71
N LEU A 20 -8.32 -30.32 -11.08
CA LEU A 20 -9.26 -29.64 -10.18
C LEU A 20 -9.75 -30.55 -9.06
N HIS A 21 -10.05 -31.83 -9.33
CA HIS A 21 -10.39 -32.79 -8.28
C HIS A 21 -9.21 -33.13 -7.36
N SER A 22 -7.97 -33.15 -7.86
CA SER A 22 -6.79 -33.35 -7.01
C SER A 22 -6.57 -32.21 -6.01
N SER A 23 -7.01 -30.98 -6.35
CA SER A 23 -7.01 -29.83 -5.43
C SER A 23 -8.17 -29.84 -4.43
N TYR A 24 -9.30 -30.48 -4.74
CA TYR A 24 -10.42 -30.66 -3.80
C TYR A 24 -10.24 -31.88 -2.85
N SER A 25 -9.62 -32.97 -3.33
CA SER A 25 -9.36 -34.17 -2.50
C SER A 25 -8.29 -33.96 -1.42
N GLY A 26 -7.44 -32.93 -1.55
CA GLY A 26 -6.50 -32.52 -0.50
C GLY A 26 -7.15 -31.85 0.72
N PHE A 27 -8.44 -31.49 0.65
CA PHE A 27 -9.16 -30.80 1.72
C PHE A 27 -10.07 -31.72 2.57
N GLN A 28 -10.15 -33.02 2.23
CA GLN A 28 -10.93 -34.01 3.00
C GLN A 28 -10.13 -35.18 3.60
N ILE A 29 -8.80 -35.19 3.50
CA ILE A 29 -7.95 -36.19 4.19
C ILE A 29 -6.97 -35.48 5.11
N LEU A 30 -7.48 -34.77 6.13
CA LEU A 30 -6.73 -34.40 7.33
C LEU A 30 -7.66 -34.39 8.58
N GLY A 31 -8.76 -35.15 8.51
CA GLY A 31 -9.58 -35.52 9.66
C GLY A 31 -9.38 -37.00 9.94
N GLY A 32 -8.29 -37.35 10.64
CA GLY A 32 -8.08 -38.70 11.17
C GLY A 32 -6.89 -39.46 10.59
N GLU A 33 -5.66 -39.03 10.83
CA GLU A 33 -4.52 -39.97 10.94
C GLU A 33 -3.24 -39.40 11.60
N LYS A 34 -3.33 -38.46 12.55
CA LYS A 34 -2.20 -38.06 13.44
C LYS A 34 -2.63 -37.77 14.88
N ALA A 35 -3.42 -38.68 15.45
CA ALA A 35 -3.83 -38.63 16.85
C ALA A 35 -3.22 -39.77 17.72
N LYS A 36 -2.11 -40.39 17.28
CA LYS A 36 -1.52 -41.54 18.00
C LYS A 36 0.01 -41.59 18.12
N GLU A 37 0.71 -40.48 17.90
CA GLU A 37 2.18 -40.48 17.96
C GLU A 37 2.78 -39.23 18.63
N MET A 38 2.14 -38.74 19.70
CA MET A 38 2.73 -37.72 20.57
C MET A 38 2.31 -37.92 22.03
N GLN A 39 2.42 -39.17 22.50
CA GLN A 39 2.29 -39.52 23.91
C GLN A 39 3.22 -40.69 24.24
N SER A 40 4.52 -40.45 24.10
CA SER A 40 5.60 -41.26 24.66
C SER A 40 6.87 -40.42 24.66
N SER A 41 7.71 -40.62 25.67
CA SER A 41 9.01 -39.95 25.90
C SER A 41 8.98 -38.65 26.68
N LEU A 42 8.43 -38.74 27.89
CA LEU A 42 8.81 -37.96 29.06
C LEU A 42 9.75 -38.83 29.90
N THR A 43 11.07 -38.67 29.78
CA THR A 43 12.11 -39.04 30.79
C THR A 43 13.52 -38.81 30.23
N LEU A 44 14.45 -38.46 31.13
CA LEU A 44 15.91 -38.28 30.97
C LEU A 44 16.40 -36.87 30.57
N ALA A 45 16.71 -36.05 31.56
CA ALA A 45 18.11 -35.87 32.00
C ALA A 45 18.23 -34.76 33.07
N HIS A 46 18.53 -35.18 34.29
CA HIS A 46 19.23 -34.38 35.30
C HIS A 46 20.67 -34.11 34.82
N GLY A 47 21.24 -32.95 35.17
CA GLY A 47 22.64 -32.65 34.92
C GLY A 47 23.11 -31.24 35.30
N THR A 48 23.20 -31.00 36.61
CA THR A 48 24.05 -30.04 37.35
C THR A 48 25.19 -29.29 36.61
N THR A 49 25.32 -27.97 36.86
CA THR A 49 26.48 -27.29 37.55
C THR A 49 26.27 -25.75 37.57
N ARG A 50 26.16 -25.11 38.75
CA ARG A 50 27.14 -24.21 39.45
C ARG A 50 27.60 -22.99 38.63
N SER A 51 27.84 -21.78 39.14
CA SER A 51 27.70 -21.06 40.42
C SER A 51 28.32 -19.65 40.21
N CYS A 52 27.98 -18.69 41.08
CA CYS A 52 28.77 -17.51 41.52
C CYS A 52 28.28 -16.08 41.19
N CYS A 53 27.72 -15.47 42.25
CA CYS A 53 28.09 -14.19 42.90
C CYS A 53 27.88 -12.80 42.23
N HIS A 54 27.02 -12.03 42.91
CA HIS A 54 26.92 -10.57 43.17
C HIS A 54 28.25 -9.81 43.46
N PRO A 55 28.28 -8.47 43.76
CA PRO A 55 27.38 -7.33 43.46
C PRO A 55 28.10 -5.98 43.07
N ASN A 56 27.29 -4.94 42.86
CA ASN A 56 27.45 -3.53 43.33
C ASN A 56 28.11 -2.40 42.48
N ASN A 57 27.29 -1.35 42.30
CA ASN A 57 27.54 0.08 42.58
C ASN A 57 28.48 0.92 41.66
N LYS A 58 27.93 1.92 40.95
CA LYS A 58 28.09 3.36 41.29
C LYS A 58 27.50 4.32 40.24
N ARG A 59 26.84 5.32 40.81
CA ARG A 59 26.31 6.58 40.28
C ARG A 59 27.45 7.57 39.95
N ILE A 60 27.45 8.23 38.79
CA ILE A 60 28.16 9.53 38.58
C ILE A 60 27.37 10.43 37.61
N ASN A 61 27.07 11.65 38.08
CA ASN A 61 26.55 12.81 37.35
C ASN A 61 27.64 13.43 36.45
N GLY A 62 27.24 13.99 35.30
CA GLY A 62 28.14 14.78 34.45
C GLY A 62 27.39 15.89 33.70
N VAL A 63 27.34 17.06 34.31
CA VAL A 63 26.94 18.36 33.75
C VAL A 63 28.01 18.83 32.76
N ILE A 64 27.65 19.25 31.54
CA ILE A 64 28.44 20.20 30.74
C ILE A 64 27.51 21.20 30.05
N THR A 65 27.65 22.45 30.49
CA THR A 65 27.21 23.72 29.89
C THR A 65 28.25 24.25 28.89
N ARG A 66 27.81 24.96 27.83
CA ARG A 66 28.42 26.16 27.18
C ARG A 66 27.58 26.57 25.96
N ASN A 67 26.82 27.67 26.03
CA ASN A 67 27.15 29.05 25.59
C ASN A 67 27.31 29.19 24.06
N LEU A 68 26.34 29.81 23.37
CA LEU A 68 26.20 31.25 23.05
C LEU A 68 27.10 31.72 21.89
N ILE A 69 26.50 31.97 20.72
CA ILE A 69 26.93 33.06 19.81
C ILE A 69 25.67 33.75 19.25
N SER A 70 25.56 35.02 19.59
CA SER A 70 24.70 36.06 19.02
C SER A 70 25.37 36.68 17.80
N ARG A 71 24.59 37.06 16.78
CA ARG A 71 24.88 38.22 15.93
C ARG A 71 23.61 38.76 15.24
N ASN A 72 23.33 40.02 15.53
CA ASN A 72 22.32 40.90 14.94
C ASN A 72 22.68 41.35 13.52
N HIS A 73 21.66 41.66 12.70
CA HIS A 73 21.61 42.77 11.72
C HIS A 73 20.12 43.04 11.36
N THR A 74 19.51 44.10 11.93
CA THR A 74 19.06 45.35 11.24
C THR A 74 18.32 45.14 9.91
N SER A 75 16.97 45.18 9.89
CA SER A 75 16.06 46.35 9.75
C SER A 75 15.96 46.92 8.33
N LEU A 76 14.76 46.82 7.72
CA LEU A 76 14.26 47.76 6.70
C LEU A 76 12.73 47.83 6.79
N HIS A 77 12.27 49.06 6.98
CA HIS A 77 10.91 49.55 7.18
C HIS A 77 10.25 49.77 5.80
N PHE A 78 8.99 49.40 5.62
CA PHE A 78 8.12 50.08 4.65
C PHE A 78 6.67 50.05 5.15
N SER A 79 6.10 51.24 5.28
CA SER A 79 4.73 51.51 5.74
C SER A 79 3.87 51.98 4.58
N THR A 80 2.55 52.03 4.84
CA THR A 80 1.43 52.57 4.03
C THR A 80 0.81 51.56 3.05
N PHE A 81 -0.51 51.34 2.93
CA PHE A 81 -1.69 52.20 3.12
C PHE A 81 -2.93 51.34 3.52
N LYS A 82 -3.80 51.88 4.39
CA LYS A 82 -5.20 51.43 4.59
C LYS A 82 -6.13 52.37 3.79
N PRO A 83 -7.33 51.91 3.43
CA PRO A 83 -8.50 52.72 3.71
C PRO A 83 -9.54 51.94 4.52
N GLN A 84 -10.26 52.70 5.34
CA GLN A 84 -11.33 52.31 6.23
C GLN A 84 -12.59 53.03 5.73
N GLU A 85 -13.69 52.31 5.53
CA GLU A 85 -15.01 52.92 5.44
C GLU A 85 -16.03 52.08 6.22
N ASN A 86 -16.81 52.77 7.05
CA ASN A 86 -17.79 52.29 8.02
C ASN A 86 -19.22 52.44 7.45
N SER A 87 -20.12 51.50 7.77
CA SER A 87 -21.56 51.72 8.00
C SER A 87 -22.18 50.35 8.36
N GLN A 88 -22.53 50.06 9.63
CA GLN A 88 -23.89 50.14 10.21
C GLN A 88 -24.93 49.35 9.36
N LEU A 89 -25.82 48.48 9.83
CA LEU A 89 -26.37 48.09 11.12
C LEU A 89 -27.40 46.99 10.76
N THR A 90 -27.42 45.82 11.42
CA THR A 90 -28.62 44.99 11.71
C THR A 90 -28.23 43.65 12.34
N LYS A 91 -28.79 43.38 13.52
CA LYS A 91 -28.91 42.07 14.21
C LYS A 91 -30.33 42.07 14.84
N PRO A 92 -30.90 40.93 15.26
CA PRO A 92 -30.56 39.54 14.99
C PRO A 92 -31.79 38.68 14.56
N ILE A 93 -31.56 37.56 13.89
CA ILE A 93 -32.49 36.41 13.97
C ILE A 93 -31.68 35.18 14.39
N SER A 94 -32.13 34.58 15.48
CA SER A 94 -31.60 33.41 16.16
C SER A 94 -31.73 32.15 15.30
N LEU A 95 -30.61 31.51 14.98
CA LEU A 95 -30.57 30.09 14.61
C LEU A 95 -29.50 29.41 15.46
N ILE A 96 -29.98 28.46 16.26
CA ILE A 96 -29.25 27.63 17.21
C ILE A 96 -28.24 26.75 16.44
N PRO A 97 -26.92 26.78 16.74
CA PRO A 97 -26.04 25.73 16.28
C PRO A 97 -26.01 24.62 17.35
N SER A 98 -26.61 23.48 17.02
CA SER A 98 -26.42 22.23 17.74
C SER A 98 -24.96 21.79 17.62
N LYS A 99 -24.25 21.76 18.75
CA LYS A 99 -22.90 21.17 18.86
C LYS A 99 -22.97 19.67 18.55
N PRO A 100 -22.14 19.10 17.66
CA PRO A 100 -21.85 17.68 17.72
C PRO A 100 -20.76 17.45 18.78
N LYS A 101 -21.07 16.62 19.79
CA LYS A 101 -20.13 16.07 20.76
C LYS A 101 -19.46 14.81 20.16
N ARG A 102 -18.11 14.77 20.22
CA ARG A 102 -17.19 13.59 20.17
C ARG A 102 -17.21 12.80 18.83
N SER A 103 -16.14 12.20 18.32
CA SER A 103 -14.95 11.59 18.93
C SER A 103 -13.86 11.49 17.86
N LEU A 104 -12.69 12.11 18.06
CA LEU A 104 -11.50 11.89 17.24
C LEU A 104 -10.39 11.38 18.17
N SER A 105 -10.10 10.08 18.11
CA SER A 105 -9.00 9.48 18.84
C SER A 105 -8.53 8.22 18.11
N LEU A 106 -7.63 8.39 17.15
CA LEU A 106 -6.66 7.40 16.72
C LEU A 106 -5.75 8.05 15.66
N LEU A 107 -4.72 8.74 16.14
CA LEU A 107 -3.42 9.01 15.49
C LEU A 107 -2.73 10.13 16.27
N CYS A 108 -2.19 9.77 17.45
CA CYS A 108 -0.97 10.29 18.07
C CYS A 108 -1.01 9.95 19.57
N GLY A 109 -0.42 8.81 19.94
CA GLY A 109 -0.07 8.55 21.33
C GLY A 109 1.22 9.28 21.64
N ILE A 110 1.13 10.41 22.34
CA ILE A 110 2.07 10.94 23.34
C ILE A 110 1.30 12.09 24.03
N SER A 111 0.94 11.90 25.29
CA SER A 111 1.12 12.95 26.28
C SER A 111 1.18 12.33 27.66
N SER A 112 2.32 12.59 28.30
CA SER A 112 2.48 12.77 29.74
C SER A 112 1.23 13.34 30.38
N ASN A 113 0.89 12.85 31.57
CA ASN A 113 0.30 13.73 32.58
C ASN A 113 0.75 13.30 33.99
N SER A 114 1.65 14.12 34.52
CA SER A 114 1.62 14.52 35.92
C SER A 114 0.25 15.11 36.27
N SER A 115 -0.33 14.70 37.41
CA SER A 115 -1.03 15.59 38.36
C SER A 115 -1.38 14.82 39.65
N ALA A 116 -0.95 15.39 40.77
CA ALA A 116 -1.43 15.13 42.13
C ALA A 116 -2.96 15.42 42.24
N ALA A 117 -3.73 15.01 43.25
CA ALA A 117 -3.45 14.66 44.63
C ALA A 117 -4.64 13.91 45.28
N SER A 118 -4.33 13.21 46.40
CA SER A 118 -5.14 13.01 47.62
C SER A 118 -6.23 11.91 47.68
N GLY A 119 -5.99 10.93 48.58
CA GLY A 119 -7.05 10.40 49.47
C GLY A 119 -7.29 8.89 49.52
N ASP A 120 -6.41 8.18 50.23
CA ASP A 120 -6.69 7.06 51.17
C ASP A 120 -7.25 5.68 50.71
N GLY A 121 -6.75 4.61 51.35
CA GLY A 121 -7.33 3.25 51.33
C GLY A 121 -6.48 2.17 50.66
N GLY A 122 -5.80 1.34 51.46
CA GLY A 122 -4.83 0.33 51.02
C GLY A 122 -5.38 -0.91 50.30
N GLY A 123 -4.45 -1.67 49.72
CA GLY A 123 -4.67 -2.99 49.12
C GLY A 123 -3.56 -3.36 48.15
N GLY A 124 -2.53 -4.06 48.64
CA GLY A 124 -1.42 -4.56 47.83
C GLY A 124 -1.87 -5.61 46.82
N GLY A 125 -1.36 -5.51 45.59
CA GLY A 125 -1.54 -6.50 44.54
C GLY A 125 -0.66 -6.16 43.32
N CYS A 126 0.29 -7.04 43.04
CA CYS A 126 1.30 -6.97 41.98
C CYS A 126 0.85 -6.33 40.65
N SER A 127 1.54 -5.26 40.24
CA SER A 127 1.47 -4.66 38.92
C SER A 127 2.82 -4.81 38.18
N ILE A 128 3.21 -6.05 37.87
CA ILE A 128 4.46 -6.35 37.13
C ILE A 128 4.22 -6.80 35.67
N GLU A 129 2.99 -7.14 35.24
CA GLU A 129 2.77 -7.71 33.89
C GLU A 129 2.37 -6.71 32.77
N SER A 130 2.11 -5.43 33.08
CA SER A 130 1.64 -4.44 32.09
C SER A 130 2.74 -3.66 31.35
N ASN A 131 4.00 -3.72 31.81
CA ASN A 131 5.11 -2.94 31.22
C ASN A 131 5.90 -3.68 30.13
N ALA A 132 5.90 -5.02 30.12
CA ALA A 132 6.64 -5.80 29.13
C ALA A 132 5.89 -5.89 27.78
N THR A 133 4.55 -5.92 27.82
CA THR A 133 3.69 -6.03 26.63
C THR A 133 3.52 -4.70 25.88
N SER A 134 3.61 -3.55 26.56
CA SER A 134 3.55 -2.22 25.95
C SER A 134 4.87 -1.83 25.26
N SER A 135 6.01 -2.10 25.90
CA SER A 135 7.35 -1.90 25.32
C SER A 135 7.55 -2.76 24.06
N ASN A 136 7.03 -3.99 24.07
CA ASN A 136 7.13 -4.87 22.90
C ASN A 136 6.30 -4.42 21.69
N ARG A 137 5.17 -3.75 21.91
CA ARG A 137 4.36 -3.22 20.80
C ARG A 137 4.94 -1.96 20.17
N SER A 138 5.49 -1.05 20.98
CA SER A 138 6.03 0.21 20.48
C SER A 138 7.27 0.04 19.60
N TRP A 139 8.13 -0.95 19.88
CA TRP A 139 9.27 -1.24 19.01
C TRP A 139 8.83 -1.87 17.68
N ILE A 140 7.84 -2.77 17.70
CA ILE A 140 7.30 -3.40 16.48
C ILE A 140 6.70 -2.34 15.56
N GLU A 141 5.93 -1.40 16.12
CA GLU A 141 5.33 -0.29 15.38
C GLU A 141 6.41 0.62 14.78
N SER A 142 7.43 1.00 15.55
CA SER A 142 8.52 1.86 15.05
C SER A 142 9.37 1.19 13.97
N VAL A 143 9.68 -0.09 14.13
CA VAL A 143 10.42 -0.86 13.12
C VAL A 143 9.56 -1.01 11.87
N GLY A 144 8.27 -1.30 12.01
CA GLY A 144 7.36 -1.46 10.88
C GLY A 144 7.15 -0.17 10.10
N GLU A 145 7.05 0.97 10.78
CA GLU A 145 6.99 2.29 10.16
C GLU A 145 8.28 2.61 9.40
N THR A 146 9.43 2.33 10.02
CA THR A 146 10.74 2.56 9.37
C THR A 146 10.91 1.71 8.11
N VAL A 147 10.53 0.43 8.16
CA VAL A 147 10.56 -0.47 6.99
C VAL A 147 9.62 0.04 5.90
N SER A 148 8.44 0.53 6.27
CA SER A 148 7.43 1.04 5.33
C SER A 148 7.86 2.36 4.69
N VAL A 149 8.57 3.23 5.40
CA VAL A 149 9.15 4.46 4.84
C VAL A 149 10.30 4.13 3.88
N ALA A 150 11.09 3.10 4.19
CA ALA A 150 12.18 2.62 3.33
C ALA A 150 11.69 1.73 2.17
N PHE A 151 10.39 1.64 1.90
CA PHE A 151 9.87 0.75 0.86
C PHE A 151 10.49 0.91 -0.54
N PRO A 152 10.83 2.12 -1.05
CA PRO A 152 11.43 2.24 -2.38
C PRO A 152 12.80 1.56 -2.43
N LEU A 153 13.55 1.61 -1.32
CA LEU A 153 14.85 0.97 -1.17
C LEU A 153 14.72 -0.55 -1.20
N TRP A 154 13.78 -1.11 -0.45
CA TRP A 154 13.55 -2.55 -0.40
C TRP A 154 13.16 -3.13 -1.76
N VAL A 155 12.25 -2.47 -2.47
CA VAL A 155 11.81 -2.90 -3.80
C VAL A 155 12.96 -2.76 -4.81
N ALA A 156 13.72 -1.67 -4.76
CA ALA A 156 14.89 -1.49 -5.63
C ALA A 156 15.97 -2.56 -5.39
N ILE A 157 16.25 -2.90 -4.13
CA ILE A 157 17.18 -3.99 -3.76
C ILE A 157 16.67 -5.33 -4.31
N GLY A 158 15.38 -5.63 -4.14
CA GLY A 158 14.78 -6.86 -4.68
C GLY A 158 14.91 -6.96 -6.19
N CYS A 159 14.59 -5.89 -6.92
CA CYS A 159 14.77 -5.81 -8.38
C CYS A 159 16.24 -5.96 -8.79
N LEU A 160 17.17 -5.33 -8.06
CA LEU A 160 18.61 -5.41 -8.33
C LEU A 160 19.15 -6.83 -8.12
N ILE A 161 18.74 -7.52 -7.05
CA ILE A 161 19.09 -8.93 -6.83
C ILE A 161 18.51 -9.78 -7.96
N GLY A 162 17.27 -9.50 -8.40
CA GLY A 162 16.63 -10.21 -9.50
C GLY A 162 17.40 -10.07 -10.81
N LEU A 163 17.95 -8.88 -11.07
CA LEU A 163 18.73 -8.60 -12.26
C LEU A 163 20.14 -9.23 -12.21
N LEU A 164 20.83 -9.13 -11.06
CA LEU A 164 22.23 -9.59 -10.92
C LEU A 164 22.36 -11.09 -10.59
N LYS A 165 21.39 -11.66 -9.88
CA LYS A 165 21.39 -13.06 -9.43
C LYS A 165 20.01 -13.70 -9.62
N PRO A 166 19.56 -13.97 -10.87
CA PRO A 166 18.21 -14.48 -11.15
C PRO A 166 17.86 -15.77 -10.39
N ASN A 167 18.85 -16.65 -10.21
CA ASN A 167 18.69 -17.92 -9.50
C ASN A 167 18.32 -17.76 -8.02
N PHE A 168 18.57 -16.60 -7.41
CA PHE A 168 18.17 -16.31 -6.04
C PHE A 168 16.65 -16.43 -5.87
N TYR A 169 15.85 -16.15 -6.89
CA TYR A 169 14.40 -16.16 -6.82
C TYR A 169 13.75 -17.51 -7.20
N ASN A 170 14.52 -18.59 -7.28
CA ASN A 170 13.98 -19.91 -7.62
C ASN A 170 13.11 -20.51 -6.51
N TRP A 171 13.31 -20.09 -5.25
CA TRP A 171 12.46 -20.50 -4.13
C TRP A 171 11.05 -19.90 -4.16
N VAL A 172 10.84 -18.80 -4.91
CA VAL A 172 9.54 -18.14 -5.05
C VAL A 172 8.70 -18.92 -6.06
N GLN A 173 8.00 -19.93 -5.54
CA GLN A 173 7.04 -20.74 -6.27
C GLN A 173 5.70 -19.99 -6.47
N PRO A 174 4.90 -20.34 -7.48
CA PRO A 174 3.60 -19.71 -7.75
C PRO A 174 2.67 -19.65 -6.52
N LYS A 175 2.68 -20.69 -5.69
CA LYS A 175 1.89 -20.74 -4.44
C LYS A 175 2.23 -19.59 -3.49
N TRP A 176 3.52 -19.26 -3.35
CA TRP A 176 4.00 -18.22 -2.45
C TRP A 176 3.67 -16.84 -3.00
N THR A 177 3.73 -16.68 -4.33
CA THR A 177 3.28 -15.47 -5.01
C THR A 177 1.81 -15.20 -4.70
N VAL A 178 0.92 -16.16 -4.97
CA VAL A 178 -0.53 -16.05 -4.71
C VAL A 178 -0.80 -15.75 -3.24
N MET A 179 -0.20 -16.52 -2.33
CA MET A 179 -0.35 -16.27 -0.89
C MET A 179 0.08 -14.86 -0.48
N GLY A 180 1.23 -14.39 -0.97
CA GLY A 180 1.73 -13.06 -0.66
C GLY A 180 0.74 -11.98 -1.08
N ILE A 181 0.21 -12.05 -2.30
CA ILE A 181 -0.74 -11.06 -2.83
C ILE A 181 -2.03 -11.08 -2.03
N THR A 182 -2.60 -12.27 -1.82
CA THR A 182 -3.82 -12.43 -1.02
C THR A 182 -3.65 -11.82 0.36
N LEU A 183 -2.50 -12.04 1.00
CA LEU A 183 -2.19 -11.45 2.29
C LEU A 183 -2.04 -9.92 2.22
N THR A 184 -1.42 -9.37 1.17
CA THR A 184 -1.34 -7.91 0.99
C THR A 184 -2.70 -7.26 0.75
N MET A 185 -3.58 -7.89 -0.04
CA MET A 185 -4.93 -7.40 -0.34
C MET A 185 -5.87 -7.56 0.87
N LEU A 186 -5.71 -8.64 1.64
CA LEU A 186 -6.36 -8.79 2.95
C LEU A 186 -5.89 -7.68 3.92
N GLY A 187 -4.59 -7.42 3.96
CA GLY A 187 -3.99 -6.35 4.75
C GLY A 187 -4.57 -4.98 4.42
N MET A 188 -4.72 -4.67 3.12
CA MET A 188 -5.43 -3.47 2.66
C MET A 188 -6.88 -3.46 3.18
N GLY A 189 -7.63 -4.55 3.00
CA GLY A 189 -9.01 -4.66 3.46
C GLY A 189 -9.17 -4.41 4.97
N MET A 190 -8.22 -4.90 5.77
CA MET A 190 -8.21 -4.69 7.22
C MET A 190 -8.02 -3.22 7.65
N THR A 191 -7.61 -2.34 6.73
CA THR A 191 -7.51 -0.90 6.99
C THR A 191 -8.79 -0.14 6.65
N LEU A 192 -9.76 -0.77 5.97
CA LEU A 192 -11.00 -0.13 5.54
C LEU A 192 -12.05 -0.14 6.65
N THR A 193 -12.60 1.03 7.00
CA THR A 193 -13.73 1.15 7.93
C THR A 193 -15.01 1.62 7.23
N PHE A 194 -16.17 1.37 7.83
CA PHE A 194 -17.43 1.94 7.35
C PHE A 194 -17.47 3.46 7.47
N ASP A 195 -16.76 4.03 8.44
CA ASP A 195 -16.66 5.47 8.61
C ASP A 195 -15.88 6.11 7.46
N ASP A 196 -14.84 5.43 6.95
CA ASP A 196 -14.15 5.86 5.73
C ASP A 196 -15.15 5.90 4.57
N LEU A 197 -15.84 4.79 4.31
CA LEU A 197 -16.85 4.71 3.23
C LEU A 197 -17.97 5.77 3.38
N ARG A 198 -18.35 6.10 4.61
CA ARG A 198 -19.31 7.19 4.87
C ARG A 198 -18.69 8.56 4.61
N GLY A 199 -17.43 8.76 4.94
CA GLY A 199 -16.64 9.95 4.64
C GLY A 199 -16.53 10.24 3.14
N ALA A 200 -16.54 9.20 2.29
CA ALA A 200 -16.60 9.38 0.83
C ALA A 200 -17.82 10.18 0.38
N LEU A 201 -18.95 10.02 1.08
CA LEU A 201 -20.17 10.77 0.77
C LEU A 201 -20.09 12.25 1.20
N ALA A 202 -19.12 12.62 2.05
CA ALA A 202 -18.92 14.00 2.49
C ALA A 202 -18.03 14.82 1.54
N MET A 203 -17.23 14.18 0.68
CA MET A 203 -16.36 14.83 -0.32
C MET A 203 -16.51 14.23 -1.73
N PRO A 204 -17.73 14.26 -2.31
CA PRO A 204 -18.03 13.59 -3.57
C PRO A 204 -17.31 14.22 -4.77
N LYS A 205 -17.07 15.54 -4.75
CA LYS A 205 -16.42 16.24 -5.87
C LYS A 205 -14.97 15.79 -6.02
N GLU A 206 -14.24 15.77 -4.92
CA GLU A 206 -12.83 15.38 -4.85
C GLU A 206 -12.66 13.92 -5.23
N LEU A 207 -13.48 13.04 -4.63
CA LEU A 207 -13.43 11.60 -4.86
C LEU A 207 -13.76 11.25 -6.32
N LEU A 208 -14.83 11.82 -6.89
CA LEU A 208 -15.22 11.57 -8.28
C LEU A 208 -14.16 12.09 -9.26
N SER A 209 -13.62 13.28 -9.01
CA SER A 209 -12.56 13.84 -9.84
C SER A 209 -11.32 12.95 -9.82
N GLY A 210 -10.90 12.52 -8.64
CA GLY A 210 -9.79 11.59 -8.47
C GLY A 210 -10.01 10.25 -9.17
N PHE A 211 -11.21 9.66 -9.02
CA PHE A 211 -11.58 8.40 -9.65
C PHE A 211 -11.56 8.48 -11.19
N VAL A 212 -12.13 9.54 -11.75
CA VAL A 212 -12.13 9.76 -13.21
C VAL A 212 -10.70 9.95 -13.70
N LEU A 213 -9.88 10.74 -13.01
CA LEU A 213 -8.48 10.95 -13.37
C LEU A 213 -7.67 9.65 -13.30
N GLN A 214 -7.87 8.82 -12.27
CA GLN A 214 -7.21 7.52 -12.11
C GLN A 214 -7.40 6.62 -13.34
N TYR A 215 -8.64 6.44 -13.76
CA TYR A 215 -9.00 5.53 -14.86
C TYR A 215 -8.98 6.17 -16.24
N SER A 216 -8.59 7.45 -16.36
CA SER A 216 -8.36 8.11 -17.64
C SER A 216 -6.88 8.41 -17.87
N VAL A 217 -6.25 9.16 -16.97
CA VAL A 217 -4.88 9.66 -17.12
C VAL A 217 -3.89 8.50 -17.25
N MET A 218 -3.93 7.53 -16.33
CA MET A 218 -2.94 6.44 -16.31
C MET A 218 -3.08 5.48 -17.49
N PRO A 219 -4.28 4.96 -17.82
CA PRO A 219 -4.44 4.09 -18.99
C PRO A 219 -4.09 4.80 -20.31
N LEU A 220 -4.54 6.04 -20.48
CA LEU A 220 -4.24 6.82 -21.70
C LEU A 220 -2.74 7.15 -21.78
N SER A 221 -2.11 7.50 -20.67
CA SER A 221 -0.66 7.71 -20.62
C SER A 221 0.10 6.44 -21.03
N GLY A 222 -0.28 5.27 -20.50
CA GLY A 222 0.35 4.00 -20.87
C GLY A 222 0.20 3.71 -22.36
N PHE A 223 -0.98 3.99 -22.92
CA PHE A 223 -1.23 3.85 -24.35
C PHE A 223 -0.42 4.84 -25.21
N PHE A 224 -0.39 6.11 -24.86
CA PHE A 224 0.35 7.12 -25.63
C PHE A 224 1.87 6.94 -25.51
N VAL A 225 2.39 6.64 -24.32
CA VAL A 225 3.82 6.38 -24.11
C VAL A 225 4.27 5.14 -24.87
N SER A 226 3.47 4.06 -24.86
CA SER A 226 3.80 2.84 -25.62
C SER A 226 3.85 3.10 -27.12
N LYS A 227 2.96 3.93 -27.68
CA LYS A 227 3.02 4.36 -29.08
C LYS A 227 4.19 5.29 -29.36
N LEU A 228 4.40 6.30 -28.52
CA LEU A 228 5.46 7.30 -28.70
C LEU A 228 6.85 6.67 -28.74
N LEU A 229 7.09 5.70 -27.86
CA LEU A 229 8.36 4.99 -27.80
C LEU A 229 8.42 3.76 -28.70
N ASN A 230 7.36 3.45 -29.45
CA ASN A 230 7.23 2.25 -30.28
C ASN A 230 7.64 0.96 -29.54
N LEU A 231 6.99 0.72 -28.39
CA LEU A 231 7.33 -0.43 -27.53
C LEU A 231 6.94 -1.75 -28.19
N PRO A 232 7.75 -2.82 -28.00
CA PRO A 232 7.33 -4.18 -28.31
C PRO A 232 5.99 -4.53 -27.65
N SER A 233 5.14 -5.28 -28.36
CA SER A 233 3.74 -5.53 -27.96
C SER A 233 3.55 -6.02 -26.53
N HIS A 234 4.46 -6.87 -26.03
CA HIS A 234 4.40 -7.39 -24.66
C HIS A 234 4.71 -6.31 -23.61
N TYR A 235 5.68 -5.41 -23.87
CA TYR A 235 5.97 -4.29 -22.98
C TYR A 235 4.88 -3.22 -23.05
N ALA A 236 4.33 -2.95 -24.24
CA ALA A 236 3.18 -2.06 -24.40
C ALA A 236 1.96 -2.56 -23.60
N ALA A 237 1.65 -3.85 -23.71
CA ALA A 237 0.56 -4.47 -22.96
C ALA A 237 0.78 -4.38 -21.44
N GLY A 238 2.00 -4.66 -20.96
CA GLY A 238 2.35 -4.53 -19.54
C GLY A 238 2.26 -3.10 -19.02
N LEU A 239 2.71 -2.13 -19.82
CA LEU A 239 2.66 -0.71 -19.48
C LEU A 239 1.21 -0.19 -19.41
N ILE A 240 0.36 -0.61 -20.34
CA ILE A 240 -1.07 -0.30 -20.32
C ILE A 240 -1.75 -0.97 -19.13
N LEU A 241 -1.48 -2.25 -18.88
CA LEU A 241 -2.05 -3.01 -17.76
C LEU A 241 -1.76 -2.33 -16.41
N VAL A 242 -0.51 -1.91 -16.17
CA VAL A 242 -0.20 -1.20 -14.92
C VAL A 242 -0.89 0.15 -14.83
N GLY A 243 -1.09 0.86 -15.95
CA GLY A 243 -1.90 2.07 -16.01
C GLY A 243 -3.39 1.83 -15.72
N CYS A 244 -3.91 0.64 -16.05
CA CYS A 244 -5.30 0.23 -15.78
C CYS A 244 -5.52 -0.25 -14.34
N CYS A 245 -4.46 -0.53 -13.58
CA CYS A 245 -4.57 -0.96 -12.19
C CYS A 245 -5.15 0.18 -11.30
N PRO A 246 -5.76 -0.16 -10.15
CA PRO A 246 -6.18 0.84 -9.16
C PRO A 246 -4.97 1.50 -8.47
N GLY A 247 -5.25 2.50 -7.63
CA GLY A 247 -4.25 3.14 -6.77
C GLY A 247 -3.60 2.14 -5.81
N GLY A 248 -2.33 2.37 -5.47
CA GLY A 248 -1.53 1.49 -4.60
C GLY A 248 -1.48 1.99 -3.17
N THR A 249 -1.65 1.11 -2.17
CA THR A 249 -1.77 1.45 -0.73
C THR A 249 -0.65 2.29 -0.13
N ALA A 250 0.55 2.27 -0.72
CA ALA A 250 1.67 3.10 -0.29
C ALA A 250 1.37 4.61 -0.49
N SER A 251 0.44 4.96 -1.37
CA SER A 251 -0.06 6.33 -1.58
C SER A 251 -0.54 6.98 -0.29
N ASN A 252 -1.19 6.24 0.62
CA ASN A 252 -1.72 6.79 1.87
C ASN A 252 -0.62 7.39 2.75
N ILE A 253 0.50 6.67 2.88
CA ILE A 253 1.68 7.13 3.65
C ILE A 253 2.35 8.31 2.93
N VAL A 254 2.49 8.22 1.62
CA VAL A 254 3.10 9.29 0.80
C VAL A 254 2.25 10.58 0.87
N THR A 255 0.93 10.47 0.83
CA THR A 255 -0.03 11.57 1.00
C THR A 255 0.10 12.21 2.38
N TYR A 256 0.24 11.41 3.44
CA TYR A 256 0.49 11.93 4.78
C TYR A 256 1.77 12.77 4.84
N ILE A 257 2.88 12.24 4.31
CA ILE A 257 4.19 12.94 4.29
C ILE A 257 4.10 14.22 3.44
N ALA A 258 3.35 14.18 2.33
CA ALA A 258 3.10 15.30 1.42
C ALA A 258 2.21 16.41 2.01
N ARG A 259 1.66 16.22 3.22
CA ARG A 259 0.62 17.08 3.82
C ARG A 259 -0.61 17.20 2.90
N GLY A 260 -1.00 16.11 2.25
CA GLY A 260 -2.23 16.01 1.49
C GLY A 260 -3.42 15.62 2.36
N ASN A 261 -4.56 15.45 1.73
CA ASN A 261 -5.77 14.93 2.36
C ASN A 261 -5.71 13.40 2.41
N VAL A 262 -5.35 12.86 3.58
CA VAL A 262 -5.18 11.40 3.79
C VAL A 262 -6.52 10.67 3.70
N ALA A 263 -7.61 11.25 4.23
CA ALA A 263 -8.94 10.66 4.16
C ALA A 263 -9.36 10.46 2.69
N LEU A 264 -9.12 11.47 1.84
CA LEU A 264 -9.36 11.37 0.41
C LEU A 264 -8.51 10.25 -0.24
N SER A 265 -7.24 10.08 0.16
CA SER A 265 -6.34 9.03 -0.38
C SER A 265 -6.91 7.64 -0.12
N VAL A 266 -7.27 7.37 1.15
CA VAL A 266 -7.84 6.07 1.56
C VAL A 266 -9.11 5.78 0.77
N LEU A 267 -9.97 6.80 0.60
CA LEU A 267 -11.22 6.67 -0.13
C LEU A 267 -11.03 6.42 -1.62
N MET A 268 -10.09 7.12 -2.25
CA MET A 268 -9.74 6.92 -3.65
C MET A 268 -9.15 5.52 -3.88
N THR A 269 -8.23 5.07 -3.03
CA THR A 269 -7.66 3.72 -3.10
C THR A 269 -8.74 2.67 -2.91
N ALA A 270 -9.65 2.84 -1.96
CA ALA A 270 -10.75 1.91 -1.73
C ALA A 270 -11.72 1.84 -2.94
N ALA A 271 -12.17 3.00 -3.42
CA ALA A 271 -13.09 3.09 -4.55
C ALA A 271 -12.46 2.54 -5.85
N SER A 272 -11.20 2.87 -6.12
CA SER A 272 -10.48 2.33 -7.26
C SER A 272 -10.27 0.82 -7.13
N THR A 273 -9.91 0.30 -5.96
CA THR A 273 -9.73 -1.15 -5.75
C THR A 273 -11.03 -1.93 -5.93
N LEU A 274 -12.15 -1.45 -5.40
CA LEU A 274 -13.45 -2.11 -5.57
C LEU A 274 -13.90 -2.13 -7.04
N SER A 275 -13.69 -1.02 -7.76
CA SER A 275 -14.02 -0.93 -9.18
C SER A 275 -13.02 -1.64 -10.10
N ALA A 276 -11.82 -1.98 -9.61
CA ALA A 276 -10.75 -2.58 -10.39
C ALA A 276 -11.15 -3.89 -11.06
N VAL A 277 -12.07 -4.66 -10.44
CA VAL A 277 -12.62 -5.92 -10.99
C VAL A 277 -13.23 -5.70 -12.38
N VAL A 278 -13.86 -4.55 -12.60
CA VAL A 278 -14.50 -4.22 -13.88
C VAL A 278 -13.60 -3.33 -14.73
N MET A 279 -13.00 -2.31 -14.12
CA MET A 279 -12.23 -1.29 -14.84
C MET A 279 -10.93 -1.84 -15.42
N THR A 280 -10.18 -2.64 -14.64
CA THR A 280 -8.87 -3.16 -15.09
C THR A 280 -9.01 -4.07 -16.31
N PRO A 281 -9.88 -5.10 -16.33
CA PRO A 281 -10.05 -5.94 -17.52
C PRO A 281 -10.62 -5.16 -18.70
N SER A 282 -11.62 -4.30 -18.47
CA SER A 282 -12.29 -3.56 -19.54
C SER A 282 -11.36 -2.58 -20.26
N LEU A 283 -10.56 -1.82 -19.51
CA LEU A 283 -9.61 -0.87 -20.07
C LEU A 283 -8.41 -1.58 -20.70
N THR A 284 -7.90 -2.64 -20.06
CA THR A 284 -6.80 -3.44 -20.62
C THR A 284 -7.22 -4.10 -21.92
N ALA A 285 -8.40 -4.71 -22.01
CA ALA A 285 -8.87 -5.31 -23.26
C ALA A 285 -9.02 -4.28 -24.38
N LYS A 286 -9.55 -3.08 -24.08
CA LYS A 286 -9.71 -2.01 -25.08
C LYS A 286 -8.39 -1.43 -25.56
N LEU A 287 -7.45 -1.19 -24.65
CA LEU A 287 -6.21 -0.48 -24.96
C LEU A 287 -5.06 -1.42 -25.33
N ALA A 288 -4.88 -2.52 -24.59
CA ALA A 288 -3.83 -3.51 -24.83
C ALA A 288 -4.22 -4.59 -25.85
N GLY A 289 -5.51 -4.80 -26.12
CA GLY A 289 -6.01 -5.81 -27.06
C GLY A 289 -5.50 -5.66 -28.50
N GLN A 290 -5.06 -4.46 -28.88
CA GLN A 290 -4.43 -4.23 -30.19
C GLN A 290 -2.98 -4.74 -30.28
N TYR A 291 -2.33 -5.00 -29.14
CA TYR A 291 -0.95 -5.45 -29.07
C TYR A 291 -0.86 -6.96 -28.82
N VAL A 292 -1.74 -7.49 -27.98
CA VAL A 292 -1.75 -8.90 -27.57
C VAL A 292 -3.19 -9.36 -27.31
N ALA A 293 -3.46 -10.66 -27.47
CA ALA A 293 -4.74 -11.23 -27.05
C ALA A 293 -4.89 -11.09 -25.53
N VAL A 294 -5.97 -10.44 -25.10
CA VAL A 294 -6.29 -10.21 -23.68
C VAL A 294 -7.45 -11.11 -23.27
N ASP A 295 -7.22 -11.98 -22.29
CA ASP A 295 -8.28 -12.76 -21.66
C ASP A 295 -9.04 -11.90 -20.64
N ALA A 296 -9.96 -11.06 -21.13
CA ALA A 296 -10.77 -10.19 -20.27
C ALA A 296 -11.62 -10.97 -19.24
N PRO A 297 -12.32 -12.07 -19.59
CA PRO A 297 -13.03 -12.89 -18.62
C PRO A 297 -12.10 -13.50 -17.55
N GLY A 298 -10.92 -13.98 -17.95
CA GLY A 298 -9.90 -14.46 -17.02
C GLY A 298 -9.43 -13.36 -16.07
N LEU A 299 -9.09 -12.18 -16.60
CA LEU A 299 -8.69 -11.02 -15.79
C LEU A 299 -9.80 -10.61 -14.81
N PHE A 300 -11.07 -10.62 -15.23
CA PHE A 300 -12.21 -10.34 -14.35
C PHE A 300 -12.29 -11.34 -13.20
N MET A 301 -12.28 -12.65 -13.50
CA MET A 301 -12.37 -13.70 -12.49
C MET A 301 -11.18 -13.68 -11.52
N SER A 302 -9.96 -13.51 -12.02
CA SER A 302 -8.78 -13.43 -11.16
C SER A 302 -8.77 -12.16 -10.32
N THR A 303 -9.20 -11.02 -10.85
CA THR A 303 -9.29 -9.79 -10.05
C THR A 303 -10.35 -9.94 -8.95
N LEU A 304 -11.50 -10.54 -9.26
CA LEU A 304 -12.52 -10.86 -8.26
C LEU A 304 -11.97 -11.76 -7.15
N GLN A 305 -11.27 -12.84 -7.50
CA GLN A 305 -10.79 -13.83 -6.53
C GLN A 305 -9.56 -13.39 -5.73
N VAL A 306 -8.59 -12.75 -6.39
CA VAL A 306 -7.27 -12.42 -5.80
C VAL A 306 -7.26 -11.03 -5.17
N VAL A 307 -8.18 -10.14 -5.55
CA VAL A 307 -8.25 -8.77 -5.04
C VAL A 307 -9.53 -8.53 -4.26
N LEU A 308 -10.70 -8.65 -4.89
CA LEU A 308 -11.95 -8.23 -4.26
C LEU A 308 -12.31 -9.12 -3.05
N LEU A 309 -12.24 -10.44 -3.19
CA LEU A 309 -12.56 -11.35 -2.08
C LEU A 309 -11.64 -11.12 -0.85
N PRO A 310 -10.30 -11.05 -0.98
CA PRO A 310 -9.43 -10.75 0.17
C PRO A 310 -9.67 -9.37 0.77
N VAL A 311 -9.91 -8.34 -0.05
CA VAL A 311 -10.21 -6.98 0.47
C VAL A 311 -11.51 -6.98 1.28
N LEU A 312 -12.58 -7.60 0.76
CA LEU A 312 -13.84 -7.71 1.48
C LEU A 312 -13.71 -8.55 2.75
N ALA A 313 -12.95 -9.64 2.71
CA ALA A 313 -12.65 -10.45 3.89
C ALA A 313 -11.88 -9.64 4.95
N GLY A 314 -10.91 -8.82 4.52
CA GLY A 314 -10.16 -7.95 5.42
C GLY A 314 -11.05 -6.88 6.06
N ALA A 315 -11.93 -6.26 5.28
CA ALA A 315 -12.90 -5.28 5.79
C ALA A 315 -13.89 -5.92 6.76
N PHE A 316 -14.34 -7.14 6.46
CA PHE A 316 -15.17 -7.93 7.37
C PHE A 316 -14.45 -8.25 8.69
N LEU A 317 -13.18 -8.64 8.65
CA LEU A 317 -12.36 -8.85 9.85
C LEU A 317 -12.22 -7.56 10.66
N ASN A 318 -12.01 -6.43 10.00
CA ASN A 318 -11.93 -5.13 10.68
C ASN A 318 -13.25 -4.76 11.36
N GLN A 319 -14.39 -5.10 10.77
CA GLN A 319 -15.69 -4.79 11.36
C GLN A 319 -16.01 -5.65 12.60
N TYR A 320 -15.83 -6.97 12.49
CA TYR A 320 -16.34 -7.90 13.50
C TYR A 320 -15.27 -8.41 14.47
N PHE A 321 -13.99 -8.37 14.07
CA PHE A 321 -12.87 -8.91 14.84
C PHE A 321 -11.82 -7.82 15.14
N GLN A 322 -12.27 -6.62 15.51
CA GLN A 322 -11.42 -5.44 15.79
C GLN A 322 -10.25 -5.72 16.74
N SER A 323 -10.44 -6.58 17.75
CA SER A 323 -9.38 -6.94 18.71
C SER A 323 -8.21 -7.66 18.02
N LEU A 324 -8.51 -8.55 17.07
CA LEU A 324 -7.49 -9.24 16.28
C LEU A 324 -6.83 -8.27 15.29
N VAL A 325 -7.62 -7.46 14.60
CA VAL A 325 -7.11 -6.50 13.61
C VAL A 325 -6.19 -5.47 14.26
N LYS A 326 -6.49 -4.97 15.46
CA LYS A 326 -5.60 -4.07 16.22
C LYS A 326 -4.23 -4.67 16.54
N ILE A 327 -4.13 -6.00 16.60
CA ILE A 327 -2.86 -6.70 16.86
C ILE A 327 -2.10 -6.93 15.55
N VAL A 328 -2.81 -7.25 14.47
CA VAL A 328 -2.22 -7.71 13.20
C VAL A 328 -1.96 -6.56 12.22
N SER A 329 -2.84 -5.55 12.18
CA SER A 329 -2.79 -4.44 11.23
C SER A 329 -1.48 -3.63 11.26
N PRO A 330 -0.80 -3.42 12.42
CA PRO A 330 0.47 -2.69 12.43
C PRO A 330 1.59 -3.42 11.65
N LEU A 331 1.50 -4.75 11.51
CA LEU A 331 2.48 -5.57 10.78
C LEU A 331 2.20 -5.64 9.27
N MET A 332 0.96 -5.40 8.86
CA MET A 332 0.53 -5.57 7.47
C MET A 332 1.30 -4.69 6.46
N PRO A 333 1.57 -3.40 6.72
CA PRO A 333 2.36 -2.57 5.81
C PRO A 333 3.76 -3.15 5.55
N SER A 334 4.44 -3.64 6.60
CA SER A 334 5.78 -4.22 6.49
C SER A 334 5.77 -5.52 5.68
N ILE A 335 4.80 -6.40 5.96
CA ILE A 335 4.60 -7.63 5.20
C ILE A 335 4.30 -7.33 3.74
N ALA A 336 3.49 -6.30 3.47
CA ALA A 336 3.17 -5.88 2.11
C ALA A 336 4.42 -5.41 1.36
N VAL A 337 5.23 -4.53 1.95
CA VAL A 337 6.47 -4.00 1.35
C VAL A 337 7.45 -5.12 1.03
N LEU A 338 7.68 -6.06 1.96
CA LEU A 338 8.58 -7.20 1.73
C LEU A 338 8.05 -8.13 0.64
N THR A 339 6.74 -8.40 0.64
CA THR A 339 6.10 -9.18 -0.42
C THR A 339 6.26 -8.52 -1.78
N VAL A 340 6.04 -7.20 -1.88
CA VAL A 340 6.24 -6.43 -3.12
C VAL A 340 7.68 -6.56 -3.61
N ALA A 341 8.66 -6.39 -2.72
CA ALA A 341 10.07 -6.48 -3.07
C ALA A 341 10.44 -7.86 -3.63
N VAL A 342 9.92 -8.93 -3.03
CA VAL A 342 10.14 -10.31 -3.48
C VAL A 342 9.48 -10.57 -4.84
N LEU A 343 8.21 -10.15 -5.02
CA LEU A 343 7.47 -10.36 -6.26
C LEU A 343 8.05 -9.59 -7.44
N CYS A 344 8.43 -8.33 -7.23
CA CYS A 344 9.08 -7.52 -8.28
C CYS A 344 10.45 -8.11 -8.64
N GLY A 345 11.25 -8.50 -7.64
CA GLY A 345 12.52 -9.18 -7.87
C GLY A 345 12.37 -10.49 -8.65
N LYS A 346 11.36 -11.29 -8.35
CA LYS A 346 11.04 -12.51 -9.12
C LYS A 346 10.68 -12.21 -10.58
N ALA A 347 9.83 -11.21 -10.82
CA ALA A 347 9.43 -10.83 -12.18
C ALA A 347 10.63 -10.35 -13.01
N ILE A 348 11.53 -9.55 -12.42
CA ILE A 348 12.78 -9.13 -13.07
C ILE A 348 13.70 -10.33 -13.30
N ALA A 349 13.83 -11.23 -12.33
CA ALA A 349 14.68 -12.42 -12.45
C ALA A 349 14.28 -13.31 -13.63
N GLN A 350 12.98 -13.53 -13.83
CA GLN A 350 12.45 -14.35 -14.93
C GLN A 350 12.80 -13.83 -16.32
N SER A 351 13.09 -12.54 -16.44
CA SER A 351 13.30 -11.84 -17.71
C SER A 351 14.64 -11.10 -17.76
N SER A 352 15.55 -11.39 -16.84
CA SER A 352 16.78 -10.62 -16.59
C SER A 352 17.67 -10.48 -17.82
N SER A 353 17.90 -11.55 -18.57
CA SER A 353 18.73 -11.53 -19.79
C SER A 353 18.15 -10.60 -20.86
N THR A 354 16.85 -10.64 -21.09
CA THR A 354 16.16 -9.74 -22.03
C THR A 354 16.16 -8.31 -21.53
N ILE A 355 15.96 -8.08 -20.23
CA ILE A 355 15.99 -6.74 -19.62
C ILE A 355 17.38 -6.11 -19.75
N LEU A 356 18.47 -6.87 -19.64
CA LEU A 356 19.81 -6.32 -19.84
C LEU A 356 20.04 -5.83 -21.28
N MET A 357 19.34 -6.41 -22.26
CA MET A 357 19.46 -6.04 -23.67
C MET A 357 18.50 -4.93 -24.10
N SER A 358 17.26 -4.91 -23.58
CA SER A 358 16.20 -3.98 -24.00
C SER A 358 15.53 -3.19 -22.86
N GLY A 359 16.07 -3.27 -21.65
CA GLY A 359 15.44 -2.72 -20.44
C GLY A 359 15.44 -1.21 -20.35
N GLN A 360 16.37 -0.51 -21.01
CA GLN A 360 16.43 0.94 -20.97
C GLN A 360 15.13 1.58 -21.51
N GLN A 361 14.57 1.02 -22.58
CA GLN A 361 13.34 1.52 -23.18
C GLN A 361 12.13 1.29 -22.26
N VAL A 362 12.08 0.15 -21.55
CA VAL A 362 11.03 -0.16 -20.57
C VAL A 362 11.13 0.76 -19.37
N VAL A 363 12.33 0.97 -18.83
CA VAL A 363 12.55 1.91 -17.72
C VAL A 363 12.14 3.32 -18.11
N LEU A 364 12.55 3.80 -19.28
CA LEU A 364 12.16 5.12 -19.79
C LEU A 364 10.63 5.22 -19.94
N ALA A 365 9.98 4.21 -20.52
CA ALA A 365 8.53 4.19 -20.68
C ALA A 365 7.79 4.23 -19.34
N THR A 366 8.22 3.43 -18.37
CA THR A 366 7.63 3.41 -17.03
C THR A 366 7.87 4.73 -16.30
N VAL A 367 9.05 5.34 -16.43
CA VAL A 367 9.34 6.67 -15.87
C VAL A 367 8.40 7.72 -16.46
N LEU A 368 8.21 7.74 -17.79
CA LEU A 368 7.28 8.66 -18.44
C LEU A 368 5.83 8.43 -18.02
N LEU A 369 5.40 7.17 -17.87
CA LEU A 369 4.06 6.82 -17.39
C LEU A 369 3.77 7.41 -16.00
N HIS A 370 4.66 7.19 -15.03
CA HIS A 370 4.43 7.73 -13.69
C HIS A 370 4.60 9.25 -13.66
N ALA A 371 5.61 9.79 -14.35
CA ALA A 371 5.76 11.23 -14.46
C ALA A 371 4.50 11.89 -15.00
N SER A 372 3.87 11.33 -16.03
CA SER A 372 2.59 11.84 -16.56
C SER A 372 1.44 11.64 -15.58
N GLY A 373 1.35 10.50 -14.89
CA GLY A 373 0.37 10.24 -13.85
C GLY A 373 0.39 11.28 -12.73
N PHE A 374 1.56 11.49 -12.12
CA PHE A 374 1.73 12.51 -11.08
C PHE A 374 1.47 13.92 -11.63
N PHE A 375 2.01 14.26 -12.80
CA PHE A 375 1.87 15.59 -13.40
C PHE A 375 0.42 15.92 -13.75
N PHE A 376 -0.23 15.10 -14.56
CA PHE A 376 -1.61 15.36 -15.00
C PHE A 376 -2.60 15.16 -13.86
N GLY A 377 -2.37 14.24 -12.92
CA GLY A 377 -3.18 14.12 -11.71
C GLY A 377 -3.18 15.42 -10.89
N TYR A 378 -2.03 16.10 -10.77
CA TYR A 378 -1.96 17.41 -10.11
C TYR A 378 -2.60 18.51 -10.96
N VAL A 379 -2.17 18.68 -12.21
CA VAL A 379 -2.59 19.80 -13.06
C VAL A 379 -4.09 19.76 -13.32
N LEU A 380 -4.64 18.61 -13.70
CA LEU A 380 -6.07 18.50 -14.02
C LEU A 380 -6.95 18.66 -12.78
N SER A 381 -6.53 18.15 -11.61
CA SER A 381 -7.28 18.39 -10.36
C SER A 381 -7.29 19.87 -9.97
N ARG A 382 -6.18 20.60 -10.20
CA ARG A 382 -6.13 22.06 -10.04
C ARG A 382 -7.06 22.79 -11.01
N MET A 383 -7.12 22.36 -12.27
CA MET A 383 -8.02 22.91 -13.28
C MET A 383 -9.51 22.68 -12.95
N LEU A 384 -9.84 21.59 -12.29
CA LEU A 384 -11.19 21.30 -11.75
C LEU A 384 -11.54 22.14 -10.50
N GLY A 385 -10.64 23.02 -10.07
CA GLY A 385 -10.84 23.93 -8.95
C GLY A 385 -10.82 23.24 -7.59
N LEU A 386 -10.12 22.12 -7.46
CA LEU A 386 -9.88 21.50 -6.15
C LEU A 386 -8.81 22.27 -5.38
N ASP A 387 -8.74 22.10 -4.06
CA ASP A 387 -7.73 22.76 -3.22
C ASP A 387 -6.35 22.08 -3.36
N VAL A 388 -5.30 22.70 -2.80
CA VAL A 388 -3.92 22.21 -2.96
C VAL A 388 -3.72 20.86 -2.27
N SER A 389 -4.34 20.65 -1.11
CA SER A 389 -4.22 19.40 -0.35
C SER A 389 -4.84 18.24 -1.13
N SER A 390 -6.07 18.43 -1.63
CA SER A 390 -6.76 17.42 -2.44
C SER A 390 -6.07 17.18 -3.79
N SER A 391 -5.52 18.21 -4.44
CA SER A 391 -4.74 18.04 -5.68
C SER A 391 -3.43 17.29 -5.48
N ARG A 392 -2.74 17.48 -4.35
CA ARG A 392 -1.58 16.65 -3.98
C ARG A 392 -1.99 15.20 -3.79
N THR A 393 -3.09 14.95 -3.08
CA THR A 393 -3.63 13.59 -2.90
C THR A 393 -3.95 12.94 -4.23
N ILE A 394 -4.69 13.61 -5.11
CA ILE A 394 -5.07 13.05 -6.41
C ILE A 394 -3.83 12.80 -7.29
N SER A 395 -2.83 13.69 -7.27
CA SER A 395 -1.56 13.47 -7.96
C SER A 395 -0.86 12.19 -7.48
N ILE A 396 -0.83 11.97 -6.16
CA ILE A 396 -0.19 10.79 -5.56
C ILE A 396 -0.98 9.53 -5.90
N GLU A 397 -2.30 9.53 -5.72
CA GLU A 397 -3.15 8.38 -6.03
C GLU A 397 -3.05 7.99 -7.50
N VAL A 398 -3.21 8.96 -8.42
CA VAL A 398 -3.13 8.71 -9.86
C VAL A 398 -1.72 8.26 -10.27
N GLY A 399 -0.67 8.85 -9.70
CA GLY A 399 0.71 8.48 -10.03
C GLY A 399 1.16 7.13 -9.45
N MET A 400 0.61 6.74 -8.29
CA MET A 400 0.99 5.53 -7.56
C MET A 400 0.03 4.38 -7.81
N GLN A 401 0.37 3.54 -8.79
CA GLN A 401 -0.42 2.35 -9.12
C GLN A 401 -0.20 1.17 -8.16
N ASN A 402 -1.18 0.28 -8.11
CA ASN A 402 -1.02 -1.06 -7.57
C ASN A 402 -0.24 -1.95 -8.56
N SER A 403 1.06 -1.68 -8.65
CA SER A 403 2.00 -2.36 -9.55
C SER A 403 2.11 -3.86 -9.29
N VAL A 404 1.89 -4.30 -8.04
CA VAL A 404 1.87 -5.72 -7.66
C VAL A 404 0.73 -6.43 -8.36
N LEU A 405 -0.48 -5.87 -8.30
CA LEU A 405 -1.61 -6.43 -9.04
C LEU A 405 -1.29 -6.55 -10.54
N GLY A 406 -0.65 -5.53 -11.11
CA GLY A 406 -0.18 -5.56 -12.49
C GLY A 406 0.76 -6.73 -12.80
N VAL A 407 1.76 -7.01 -11.94
CA VAL A 407 2.68 -8.15 -12.11
C VAL A 407 1.92 -9.48 -12.15
N VAL A 408 0.91 -9.61 -11.29
CA VAL A 408 0.14 -10.84 -11.09
C VAL A 408 -0.75 -11.11 -12.29
N LEU A 409 -1.53 -10.10 -12.67
CA LEU A 409 -2.41 -10.18 -13.83
C LEU A 409 -1.60 -10.42 -15.10
N ALA A 410 -0.44 -9.77 -15.25
CA ALA A 410 0.47 -10.02 -16.36
C ALA A 410 0.94 -11.48 -16.39
N THR A 411 1.36 -12.02 -15.25
CA THR A 411 1.92 -13.38 -15.15
C THR A 411 0.86 -14.46 -15.40
N GLN A 412 -0.40 -14.20 -15.01
CA GLN A 412 -1.48 -15.19 -15.10
C GLN A 412 -2.20 -15.18 -16.44
N HIS A 413 -2.37 -14.00 -17.07
CA HIS A 413 -3.29 -13.83 -18.20
C HIS A 413 -2.61 -13.47 -19.51
N PHE A 414 -1.30 -13.23 -19.50
CA PHE A 414 -0.54 -12.95 -20.71
C PHE A 414 0.48 -14.07 -20.96
N GLY A 415 0.51 -14.57 -22.18
CA GLY A 415 1.39 -15.70 -22.54
C GLY A 415 2.89 -15.37 -22.50
N ASN A 416 3.26 -14.09 -22.54
CA ASN A 416 4.66 -13.67 -22.52
C ASN A 416 5.06 -13.11 -21.14
N PRO A 417 6.05 -13.70 -20.44
CA PRO A 417 6.48 -13.26 -19.12
C PRO A 417 7.06 -11.83 -19.10
N LEU A 418 7.51 -11.31 -20.25
CA LEU A 418 7.99 -9.93 -20.37
C LEU A 418 6.90 -8.89 -20.12
N THR A 419 5.63 -9.28 -20.22
CA THR A 419 4.48 -8.41 -19.90
C THR A 419 4.47 -7.99 -18.44
N ALA A 420 5.06 -8.78 -17.53
CA ALA A 420 5.14 -8.44 -16.11
C ALA A 420 6.25 -7.43 -15.78
N VAL A 421 7.20 -7.21 -16.69
CA VAL A 421 8.38 -6.36 -16.45
C VAL A 421 8.01 -4.89 -16.25
N PRO A 422 7.18 -4.24 -17.10
CA PRO A 422 6.77 -2.85 -16.86
C PRO A 422 6.08 -2.66 -15.50
N CYS A 423 5.28 -3.65 -15.08
CA CYS A 423 4.63 -3.65 -13.76
C CYS A 423 5.65 -3.73 -12.62
N ALA A 424 6.68 -4.58 -12.74
CA ALA A 424 7.72 -4.69 -11.73
C ALA A 424 8.59 -3.43 -11.62
N VAL A 425 8.96 -2.84 -12.77
CA VAL A 425 9.71 -1.57 -12.83
C VAL A 425 8.85 -0.42 -12.28
N SER A 426 7.54 -0.43 -12.52
CA SER A 426 6.58 0.55 -12.01
C SER A 426 6.63 0.67 -10.50
N SER A 427 6.74 -0.47 -9.79
CA SER A 427 6.89 -0.51 -8.33
C SER A 427 8.10 0.27 -7.81
N VAL A 428 9.19 0.37 -8.57
CA VAL A 428 10.36 1.16 -8.18
C VAL A 428 10.15 2.63 -8.55
N CYS A 429 9.71 2.88 -9.79
CA CYS A 429 9.54 4.23 -10.33
C CYS A 429 8.53 5.06 -9.53
N HIS A 430 7.30 4.56 -9.34
CA HIS A 430 6.25 5.32 -8.66
C HIS A 430 6.60 5.64 -7.19
N SER A 431 7.44 4.81 -6.58
CA SER A 431 7.91 4.94 -5.20
C SER A 431 8.92 6.06 -5.08
N ILE A 432 9.88 6.11 -6.02
CA ILE A 432 10.86 7.20 -6.10
C ILE A 432 10.14 8.53 -6.36
N PHE A 433 9.22 8.58 -7.34
CA PHE A 433 8.44 9.79 -7.63
C PHE A 433 7.59 10.23 -6.44
N GLY A 434 6.85 9.30 -5.82
CA GLY A 434 6.01 9.58 -4.65
C GLY A 434 6.83 10.13 -3.48
N SER A 435 7.91 9.45 -3.10
CA SER A 435 8.80 9.90 -2.02
C SER A 435 9.44 11.26 -2.30
N ALA A 436 9.90 11.50 -3.54
CA ALA A 436 10.49 12.78 -3.93
C ALA A 436 9.48 13.92 -3.84
N LEU A 437 8.28 13.76 -4.42
CA LEU A 437 7.22 14.76 -4.38
C LEU A 437 6.73 15.01 -2.95
N ALA A 438 6.56 13.95 -2.15
CA ALA A 438 6.20 14.11 -0.75
C ALA A 438 7.28 14.89 0.03
N GLY A 439 8.56 14.62 -0.21
CA GLY A 439 9.67 15.36 0.38
C GLY A 439 9.68 16.85 0.01
N ILE A 440 9.37 17.17 -1.26
CA ILE A 440 9.24 18.56 -1.74
C ILE A 440 8.04 19.24 -1.08
N TRP A 441 6.85 18.62 -1.14
CA TRP A 441 5.61 19.20 -0.62
C TRP A 441 5.55 19.31 0.89
N ARG A 442 6.28 18.46 1.63
CA ARG A 442 6.42 18.54 3.09
C ARG A 442 6.97 19.89 3.55
N ARG A 443 7.78 20.56 2.71
CA ARG A 443 8.38 21.88 2.99
C ARG A 443 7.39 23.04 2.85
N SER A 444 6.25 22.83 2.19
CA SER A 444 5.26 23.86 1.91
C SER A 444 3.92 23.52 2.57
N VAL A 445 3.56 24.25 3.63
CA VAL A 445 2.25 24.13 4.27
C VAL A 445 1.17 24.62 3.30
N PRO A 446 0.19 23.80 2.94
CA PRO A 446 -0.93 24.27 2.13
C PRO A 446 -1.68 25.38 2.88
N THR A 447 -1.79 26.57 2.28
CA THR A 447 -2.39 27.78 2.86
C THR A 447 -3.83 27.60 3.36
N GLN A 448 -4.54 26.57 2.90
CA GLN A 448 -5.92 26.26 3.26
C GLN A 448 -6.08 25.48 4.58
N MET A 449 -5.00 25.04 5.25
CA MET A 449 -5.06 24.46 6.61
C MET A 449 -4.98 25.51 7.74
N GLN A 450 -5.10 26.80 7.42
CA GLN A 450 -4.96 27.90 8.38
C GLN A 450 -6.29 28.58 8.76
N ASN A 451 -7.42 28.19 8.17
CA ASN A 451 -8.73 28.83 8.41
C ASN A 451 -9.69 27.91 9.15
#